data_AF-A0ABD7PB01-F1
#
_entry.id   AF-A0ABD7PB01-F1
#
_cell.length_a   1.000
_cell.length_b   1.000
_cell.length_c   1.000
_cell.angle_alpha   90.00
_cell.angle_beta   90.00
_cell.angle_gamma   90.00
#
_symmetry.space_group_name_H-M   'P 1'
#
loop_
_entity.id
_entity.type
_entity.pdbx_description
1 polymer ?
#
loop_
_entity_poly.entity_id
_entity_poly.type
_entity_poly.pdbx_seq_one_letter_code
_entity_poly.pdbx_strand_id
1 'polypeptide(L)'
;MKTSIPPILYGRNISDISEKHFAPWFCHDDQYPALVLASTKIVPESPSLDWFLGEEQCGGHSCNQFPAAVLPLQIMPQKHGTLELIADEEFEPRSLDYFNSACDEEQKRVRLNYQSFVISHGLTCSDENALLLTQTLYPLDATDANLRALTTEQINLRSLNVATGLVLFVVGVNCD
;
A
#
# COMPACT_ATOMS: atom_id res chain seq x y z
N MET A 1 11.66 3.20 -15.79
CA MET A 1 12.62 4.28 -15.45
C MET A 1 12.02 4.99 -14.24
N LYS A 2 12.63 4.93 -13.05
CA LYS A 2 12.07 5.57 -11.85
C LYS A 2 12.06 7.08 -12.06
N THR A 3 10.88 7.68 -12.19
CA THR A 3 10.74 9.13 -12.32
C THR A 3 10.49 9.71 -10.94
N SER A 4 11.52 10.34 -10.38
CA SER A 4 11.39 11.16 -9.16
C SER A 4 10.27 12.19 -9.31
N ILE A 5 9.53 12.44 -8.23
CA ILE A 5 8.45 13.42 -8.24
C ILE A 5 8.98 14.83 -8.60
N PRO A 6 8.37 15.53 -9.58
CA PRO A 6 8.72 16.91 -9.88
C PRO A 6 8.52 17.82 -8.65
N PRO A 7 9.48 18.72 -8.31
CA PRO A 7 9.39 19.54 -7.09
C PRO A 7 8.13 20.40 -6.97
N ILE A 8 7.52 20.79 -8.10
CA ILE A 8 6.26 21.57 -8.14
C ILE A 8 5.04 20.80 -7.61
N LEU A 9 5.16 19.48 -7.46
CA LEU A 9 4.10 18.60 -6.97
C LEU A 9 4.21 18.31 -5.47
N TYR A 10 5.33 18.63 -4.80
CA TYR A 10 5.46 18.45 -3.35
C TYR A 10 4.38 19.24 -2.60
N GLY A 11 3.81 18.63 -1.56
CA GLY A 11 2.74 19.21 -0.75
C GLY A 11 1.37 19.29 -1.44
N ARG A 12 1.24 18.88 -2.71
CA ARG A 12 -0.06 18.86 -3.40
C ARG A 12 -0.91 17.66 -2.97
N ASN A 13 -2.23 17.84 -3.00
CA ASN A 13 -3.14 16.71 -2.83
C ASN A 13 -3.01 15.76 -4.02
N ILE A 14 -2.99 14.46 -3.74
CA ILE A 14 -2.94 13.42 -4.76
C ILE A 14 -4.13 13.53 -5.74
N SER A 15 -5.32 13.84 -5.23
CA SER A 15 -6.54 14.02 -6.03
C SER A 15 -6.49 15.18 -7.03
N ASP A 16 -5.59 16.15 -6.82
CA ASP A 16 -5.49 17.35 -7.65
C ASP A 16 -4.42 17.20 -8.76
N ILE A 17 -3.73 16.05 -8.81
CA ILE A 17 -2.66 15.77 -9.77
C ILE A 17 -3.25 15.01 -10.96
N SER A 18 -2.87 15.42 -12.17
CA SER A 18 -3.30 14.75 -13.40
C SER A 18 -2.67 13.36 -13.53
N GLU A 19 -3.46 12.37 -13.94
CA GLU A 19 -3.08 10.96 -14.22
C GLU A 19 -1.77 10.82 -15.00
N LYS A 20 -1.46 11.74 -15.92
CA LYS A 20 -0.23 11.74 -16.74
C LYS A 20 1.07 11.79 -15.92
N HIS A 21 0.98 12.17 -14.65
CA HIS A 21 2.12 12.24 -13.73
C HIS A 21 2.35 10.94 -12.96
N PHE A 22 1.40 10.01 -13.01
CA PHE A 22 1.47 8.73 -12.32
C PHE A 22 2.09 7.68 -13.24
N ALA A 23 3.07 6.98 -12.71
CA ALA A 23 3.58 5.76 -13.32
C ALA A 23 2.58 4.62 -13.05
N PRO A 24 2.47 3.65 -13.97
CA PRO A 24 1.67 2.47 -13.71
C PRO A 24 2.34 1.65 -12.60
N TRP A 25 1.50 1.15 -11.69
CA TRP A 25 1.84 0.21 -10.62
C TRP A 25 2.72 0.79 -9.52
N PHE A 26 2.60 0.20 -8.33
CA PHE A 26 3.43 0.51 -7.17
C PHE A 26 4.74 -0.29 -7.18
N CYS A 27 4.78 -1.42 -7.91
CA CYS A 27 5.96 -2.23 -8.13
C CYS A 27 6.40 -2.18 -9.61
N HIS A 28 7.63 -1.74 -9.88
CA HIS A 28 8.13 -1.59 -11.26
C HIS A 28 8.87 -2.83 -11.80
N ASP A 29 9.29 -3.74 -10.91
CA ASP A 29 10.15 -4.87 -11.26
C ASP A 29 9.38 -6.21 -11.30
N ASP A 30 8.05 -6.16 -11.21
CA ASP A 30 7.16 -7.34 -11.11
C ASP A 30 7.57 -8.33 -10.00
N GLN A 31 8.22 -7.83 -8.95
CA GLN A 31 8.64 -8.61 -7.79
C GLN A 31 7.56 -8.51 -6.72
N TYR A 32 6.76 -9.58 -6.61
CA TYR A 32 5.68 -9.70 -5.65
C TYR A 32 5.98 -10.83 -4.63
N PRO A 33 5.53 -10.70 -3.38
CA PRO A 33 4.91 -9.51 -2.81
C PRO A 33 5.93 -8.36 -2.68
N ALA A 34 5.47 -7.14 -2.94
CA ALA A 34 6.27 -5.93 -2.71
C ALA A 34 5.84 -5.24 -1.42
N LEU A 35 6.73 -4.40 -0.87
CA LEU A 35 6.42 -3.56 0.28
C LEU A 35 6.63 -2.10 -0.11
N VAL A 36 5.63 -1.25 0.12
CA VAL A 36 5.73 0.18 -0.19
C VAL A 36 5.17 1.03 0.94
N LEU A 37 5.82 2.15 1.23
CA LEU A 37 5.23 3.21 2.01
C LEU A 37 4.52 4.17 1.05
N ALA A 38 3.21 4.33 1.20
CA ALA A 38 2.40 5.19 0.36
C ALA A 38 1.89 6.40 1.14
N SER A 39 1.89 7.56 0.48
CA SER A 39 1.09 8.71 0.90
C SER A 39 -0.08 8.88 -0.05
N THR A 40 -1.29 8.69 0.49
CA THR A 40 -2.53 8.57 -0.28
C THR A 40 -3.29 9.89 -0.40
N LYS A 41 -2.91 10.89 0.40
CA LYS A 41 -3.59 12.20 0.46
C LYS A 41 -2.73 13.33 -0.09
N ILE A 42 -1.47 13.42 0.30
CA ILE A 42 -0.58 14.55 -0.01
C ILE A 42 0.77 14.03 -0.49
N VAL A 43 1.37 14.67 -1.48
CA VAL A 43 2.74 14.36 -1.91
C VAL A 43 3.74 14.77 -0.82
N PRO A 44 4.57 13.84 -0.29
CA PRO A 44 5.56 14.15 0.74
C PRO A 44 6.58 15.20 0.27
N GLU A 45 7.00 16.08 1.18
CA GLU A 45 8.06 17.06 0.94
C GLU A 45 9.44 16.41 1.21
N SER A 46 9.82 15.43 0.39
CA SER A 46 11.09 14.72 0.58
C SER A 46 11.89 14.60 -0.72
N PRO A 47 12.84 15.52 -0.97
CA PRO A 47 13.71 15.45 -2.15
C PRO A 47 14.81 14.39 -2.03
N SER A 48 14.96 13.72 -0.89
CA SER A 48 16.05 12.78 -0.59
C SER A 48 15.67 11.32 -0.68
N LEU A 49 14.38 11.00 -0.71
CA LEU A 49 13.86 9.65 -0.82
C LEU A 49 13.34 9.45 -2.24
N ASP A 50 13.53 8.25 -2.79
CA ASP A 50 13.14 7.90 -4.16
C ASP A 50 11.62 7.70 -4.31
N TRP A 51 10.84 8.66 -3.80
CA TRP A 51 9.41 8.72 -4.01
C TRP A 51 9.11 8.91 -5.50
N PHE A 52 8.04 8.27 -5.95
CA PHE A 52 7.44 8.49 -7.25
C PHE A 52 5.92 8.57 -7.10
N LEU A 53 5.23 9.09 -8.12
CA LEU A 53 3.77 9.01 -8.18
C LEU A 53 3.39 7.72 -8.91
N GLY A 54 2.68 6.83 -8.23
CA GLY A 54 2.25 5.54 -8.76
C GLY A 54 0.73 5.41 -8.73
N GLU A 55 0.20 4.59 -9.63
CA GLU A 55 -1.22 4.25 -9.68
C GLU A 55 -1.41 2.74 -9.82
N GLU A 56 -2.04 2.11 -8.83
CA GLU A 56 -2.26 0.67 -8.79
C GLU A 56 -3.67 0.30 -9.29
N GLN A 57 -3.79 -0.71 -10.15
CA GLN A 57 -5.10 -1.29 -10.49
C GLN A 57 -5.54 -2.25 -9.38
N CYS A 58 -6.66 -1.94 -8.75
CA CYS A 58 -7.13 -2.54 -7.51
C CYS A 58 -8.39 -3.38 -7.65
N GLY A 59 -8.87 -3.57 -8.88
CA GLY A 59 -10.02 -4.42 -9.15
C GLY A 59 -10.01 -4.85 -10.61
N GLY A 60 -9.85 -6.16 -10.83
CA GLY A 60 -9.76 -6.75 -12.18
C GLY A 60 -10.85 -6.22 -13.12
N HIS A 61 -12.12 -6.25 -12.67
CA HIS A 61 -13.27 -5.81 -13.48
C HIS A 61 -13.76 -4.39 -13.24
N SER A 62 -13.45 -3.79 -12.09
CA SER A 62 -13.97 -2.45 -11.74
C SER A 62 -13.09 -1.30 -12.24
N CYS A 63 -11.91 -1.60 -12.80
CA CYS A 63 -10.91 -0.61 -13.21
C CYS A 63 -10.61 0.41 -12.09
N ASN A 64 -10.72 0.00 -10.82
CA ASN A 64 -10.45 0.88 -9.71
C ASN A 64 -8.95 1.18 -9.68
N GLN A 65 -8.61 2.46 -9.78
CA GLN A 65 -7.25 2.94 -9.70
C GLN A 65 -6.99 3.54 -8.33
N PHE A 66 -5.81 3.27 -7.77
CA PHE A 66 -5.39 3.80 -6.49
C PHE A 66 -4.12 4.64 -6.69
N PRO A 67 -4.26 5.97 -6.86
CA PRO A 67 -3.11 6.86 -7.00
C PRO A 67 -2.49 7.16 -5.62
N ALA A 68 -1.16 7.19 -5.55
CA ALA A 68 -0.42 7.60 -4.36
C ALA A 68 0.97 8.14 -4.71
N ALA A 69 1.58 8.88 -3.80
CA ALA A 69 3.03 8.98 -3.76
C ALA A 69 3.56 7.72 -3.08
N VAL A 70 4.51 7.02 -3.71
CA VAL A 70 4.97 5.70 -3.29
C VAL A 70 6.48 5.71 -3.09
N LEU A 71 6.91 5.13 -1.98
CA LEU A 71 8.30 4.82 -1.66
C LEU A 71 8.45 3.30 -1.56
N PRO A 72 9.09 2.64 -2.54
CA PRO A 72 9.39 1.22 -2.47
C PRO A 72 10.33 0.92 -1.31
N LEU A 73 10.08 -0.17 -0.61
CA LEU A 73 10.87 -0.62 0.53
C LEU A 73 11.47 -1.99 0.28
N GLN A 74 12.69 -2.19 0.74
CA GLN A 74 13.32 -3.50 0.77
C GLN A 74 12.73 -4.35 1.90
N ILE A 75 12.16 -5.49 1.55
CA ILE A 75 11.63 -6.47 2.50
C ILE A 75 12.79 -7.18 3.20
N MET A 76 12.67 -7.36 4.52
CA MET A 76 13.58 -8.20 5.29
C MET A 76 13.46 -9.66 4.84
N PRO A 77 14.56 -10.37 4.50
CA PRO A 77 14.51 -11.75 4.01
C PRO A 77 13.63 -12.70 4.84
N GLN A 78 13.71 -12.59 6.17
CA GLN A 78 12.95 -13.39 7.12
C GLN A 78 11.44 -13.05 7.19
N LYS A 79 10.99 -12.01 6.49
CA LYS A 79 9.59 -11.57 6.45
C LYS A 79 8.89 -11.84 5.13
N HIS A 80 9.62 -12.27 4.09
CA HIS A 80 9.01 -12.64 2.81
C HIS A 80 7.85 -13.62 3.00
N GLY A 81 8.03 -14.71 3.74
CA GLY A 81 6.97 -15.68 3.97
C GLY A 81 5.73 -15.09 4.66
N THR A 82 5.88 -14.10 5.56
CA THR A 82 4.70 -13.43 6.15
C THR A 82 3.98 -12.56 5.13
N LEU A 83 4.71 -11.87 4.26
CA LEU A 83 4.11 -11.03 3.23
C LEU A 83 3.47 -11.86 2.11
N GLU A 84 4.02 -13.05 1.82
CA GLU A 84 3.43 -14.04 0.90
C GLU A 84 2.07 -14.50 1.45
N LEU A 85 1.98 -14.92 2.71
CA LEU A 85 0.70 -15.32 3.30
C LEU A 85 -0.36 -14.19 3.28
N ILE A 86 0.07 -12.93 3.38
CA ILE A 86 -0.85 -11.78 3.23
C ILE A 86 -1.31 -11.66 1.77
N ALA A 87 -0.39 -11.72 0.82
CA ALA A 87 -0.70 -11.58 -0.60
C ALA A 87 -1.43 -12.78 -1.20
N ASP A 88 -1.27 -13.97 -0.62
CA ASP A 88 -2.01 -15.19 -0.96
C ASP A 88 -3.39 -15.26 -0.28
N GLU A 89 -3.78 -14.20 0.43
CA GLU A 89 -5.10 -14.03 1.03
C GLU A 89 -5.46 -15.09 2.07
N GLU A 90 -4.47 -15.67 2.77
CA GLU A 90 -4.65 -16.75 3.77
C GLU A 90 -5.56 -16.35 4.96
N PHE A 91 -5.93 -15.07 5.05
CA PHE A 91 -6.91 -14.56 6.00
C PHE A 91 -8.37 -14.80 5.58
N GLU A 92 -8.62 -15.16 4.32
CA GLU A 92 -9.96 -15.31 3.76
C GLU A 92 -10.07 -16.60 2.91
N PRO A 93 -11.05 -17.49 3.17
CA PRO A 93 -11.22 -18.71 2.38
C PRO A 93 -11.68 -18.51 0.93
N ARG A 94 -12.08 -17.29 0.55
CA ARG A 94 -12.55 -16.95 -0.79
C ARG A 94 -11.64 -15.89 -1.39
N SER A 95 -11.34 -16.05 -2.68
CA SER A 95 -10.63 -15.02 -3.45
C SER A 95 -11.30 -13.67 -3.33
N LEU A 96 -10.49 -12.61 -3.26
CA LEU A 96 -10.97 -11.24 -3.25
C LEU A 96 -11.41 -10.70 -4.62
N ASP A 97 -11.46 -11.50 -5.70
CA ASP A 97 -11.81 -11.11 -7.08
C ASP A 97 -13.08 -10.24 -7.25
N TYR A 98 -14.01 -10.31 -6.29
CA TYR A 98 -15.22 -9.48 -6.27
C TYR A 98 -15.40 -8.68 -4.97
N PHE A 99 -14.38 -8.60 -4.12
CA PHE A 99 -14.42 -7.90 -2.84
C PHE A 99 -14.96 -6.47 -2.97
N ASN A 100 -14.47 -5.71 -3.96
CA ASN A 100 -14.93 -4.33 -4.20
C ASN A 100 -16.41 -4.23 -4.63
N SER A 101 -17.00 -5.33 -5.12
CA SER A 101 -18.41 -5.42 -5.52
C SER A 101 -19.27 -6.21 -4.53
N ALA A 102 -18.67 -6.78 -3.48
CA ALA A 102 -19.36 -7.49 -2.43
C ALA A 102 -20.22 -6.52 -1.59
N CYS A 103 -21.22 -7.05 -0.90
CA CYS A 103 -22.06 -6.23 -0.03
C CYS A 103 -21.30 -5.76 1.22
N ASP A 104 -21.76 -4.67 1.84
CA ASP A 104 -21.10 -4.04 2.99
C ASP A 104 -20.78 -5.02 4.12
N GLU A 105 -21.67 -5.97 4.42
CA GLU A 105 -21.46 -6.95 5.48
C GLU A 105 -20.35 -7.95 5.16
N GLU A 106 -20.25 -8.37 3.90
CA GLU A 106 -19.13 -9.21 3.45
C GLU A 106 -17.82 -8.43 3.46
N GLN A 107 -17.83 -7.19 2.98
CA GLN A 107 -16.64 -6.34 3.00
C GLN A 107 -16.13 -6.11 4.43
N LYS A 108 -17.04 -5.80 5.38
CA LYS A 108 -16.70 -5.63 6.80
C LYS A 108 -16.09 -6.91 7.38
N ARG A 109 -16.67 -8.08 7.11
CA ARG A 109 -16.17 -9.37 7.60
C ARG A 109 -14.74 -9.63 7.11
N VAL A 110 -14.49 -9.45 5.81
CA VAL A 110 -13.15 -9.65 5.22
C VAL A 110 -12.13 -8.68 5.82
N ARG A 111 -12.49 -7.39 6.01
CA ARG A 111 -11.60 -6.41 6.67
C ARG A 111 -11.25 -6.84 8.11
N LEU A 112 -12.23 -7.33 8.87
CA LEU A 112 -11.99 -7.83 10.24
C LEU A 112 -11.10 -9.08 10.26
N ASN A 113 -11.30 -9.99 9.30
CA ASN A 113 -10.46 -11.18 9.12
C ASN A 113 -9.01 -10.77 8.82
N TYR A 114 -8.83 -9.86 7.86
CA TYR A 114 -7.54 -9.30 7.49
C TYR A 114 -6.84 -8.63 8.69
N GLN A 115 -7.52 -7.74 9.42
CA GLN A 115 -6.96 -7.08 10.61
C GLN A 115 -6.53 -8.11 11.67
N SER A 116 -7.38 -9.09 11.96
CA SER A 116 -7.06 -10.14 12.94
C SER A 116 -5.83 -10.95 12.52
N PHE A 117 -5.72 -11.25 11.22
CA PHE A 117 -4.61 -11.98 10.64
C PHE A 117 -3.28 -11.22 10.76
N VAL A 118 -3.23 -9.95 10.36
CA VAL A 118 -1.97 -9.17 10.46
C VAL A 118 -1.56 -8.94 11.91
N ILE A 119 -2.53 -8.76 12.83
CA ILE A 119 -2.27 -8.67 14.27
C ILE A 119 -1.64 -9.95 14.82
N SER A 120 -2.11 -11.12 14.39
CA SER A 120 -1.53 -12.41 14.78
C SER A 120 -0.07 -12.58 14.31
N HIS A 121 0.34 -11.84 13.28
CA HIS A 121 1.71 -11.78 12.76
C HIS A 121 2.55 -10.65 13.38
N GLY A 122 2.01 -9.96 14.40
CA GLY A 122 2.70 -8.88 15.11
C GLY A 122 2.74 -7.55 14.36
N LEU A 123 1.85 -7.36 13.39
CA LEU A 123 1.68 -6.12 12.63
C LEU A 123 0.40 -5.41 13.09
N THR A 124 0.22 -4.16 12.66
CA THR A 124 -1.01 -3.40 12.96
C THR A 124 -1.68 -2.88 11.70
N CYS A 125 -3.02 -2.87 11.72
CA CYS A 125 -3.85 -2.22 10.72
C CYS A 125 -5.08 -1.61 11.41
N SER A 126 -5.15 -0.29 11.44
CA SER A 126 -6.28 0.48 11.96
C SER A 126 -7.53 0.35 11.07
N ASP A 127 -8.69 0.65 11.64
CA ASP A 127 -9.96 0.61 10.91
C ASP A 127 -9.96 1.56 9.69
N GLU A 128 -9.31 2.73 9.79
CA GLU A 128 -9.17 3.66 8.66
C GLU A 128 -8.37 3.01 7.53
N ASN A 129 -7.25 2.37 7.85
CA ASN A 129 -6.41 1.72 6.84
C ASN A 129 -7.06 0.46 6.27
N ALA A 130 -7.80 -0.30 7.06
CA ALA A 130 -8.51 -1.49 6.59
C ALA A 130 -9.57 -1.17 5.52
N LEU A 131 -10.08 0.08 5.46
CA LEU A 131 -10.97 0.52 4.38
C LEU A 131 -10.26 0.57 3.01
N LEU A 132 -8.93 0.64 3.00
CA LEU A 132 -8.11 0.69 1.79
C LEU A 132 -7.71 -0.70 1.29
N LEU A 133 -8.19 -1.77 1.93
CA LEU A 133 -7.96 -3.14 1.47
C LEU A 133 -8.55 -3.30 0.07
N THR A 134 -7.78 -3.87 -0.84
CA THR A 134 -8.21 -4.23 -2.19
C THR A 134 -7.69 -5.63 -2.53
N GLN A 135 -7.92 -6.08 -3.77
CA GLN A 135 -7.34 -7.34 -4.31
C GLN A 135 -5.82 -7.31 -4.42
N THR A 136 -5.22 -6.13 -4.50
CA THR A 136 -3.79 -5.98 -4.80
C THR A 136 -3.05 -5.19 -3.74
N LEU A 137 -3.77 -4.43 -2.91
CA LEU A 137 -3.22 -3.59 -1.85
C LEU A 137 -3.71 -4.07 -0.50
N TYR A 138 -2.79 -4.58 0.31
CA TYR A 138 -3.05 -5.03 1.68
C TYR A 138 -2.47 -3.99 2.67
N PRO A 139 -3.32 -3.12 3.27
CA PRO A 139 -2.89 -1.98 4.05
C PRO A 139 -2.45 -2.36 5.46
N LEU A 140 -1.39 -1.73 5.94
CA LEU A 140 -0.87 -1.79 7.30
C LEU A 140 -0.66 -0.36 7.79
N ASP A 141 -0.62 -0.16 9.10
CA ASP A 141 -0.33 1.16 9.63
C ASP A 141 1.12 1.56 9.34
N ALA A 142 1.32 2.78 8.85
CA ALA A 142 2.64 3.39 8.73
C ALA A 142 3.17 3.79 10.12
N THR A 143 3.64 2.80 10.88
CA THR A 143 4.24 3.01 12.21
C THR A 143 5.71 2.58 12.22
N ASP A 144 6.49 3.18 13.11
CA ASP A 144 7.88 2.76 13.34
C ASP A 144 7.97 1.27 13.74
N ALA A 145 6.92 0.71 14.35
CA ALA A 145 6.85 -0.70 14.71
C ALA A 145 6.73 -1.60 13.48
N ASN A 146 5.77 -1.32 12.59
CA ASN A 146 5.58 -2.10 11.36
C ASN A 146 6.79 -1.96 10.41
N LEU A 147 7.35 -0.75 10.27
CA LEU A 147 8.55 -0.52 9.46
C LEU A 147 9.74 -1.37 9.97
N ARG A 148 10.05 -1.30 11.27
CA ARG A 148 11.13 -2.11 11.86
C ARG A 148 10.86 -3.60 11.81
N ALA A 149 9.59 -4.01 11.75
CA ALA A 149 9.22 -5.41 11.64
C ALA A 149 9.43 -5.95 10.22
N LEU A 150 9.34 -5.11 9.18
CA LEU A 150 9.24 -5.55 7.78
C LEU A 150 10.40 -5.11 6.89
N THR A 151 11.10 -4.01 7.21
CA THR A 151 12.22 -3.47 6.43
C THR A 151 13.41 -3.12 7.32
N THR A 152 14.62 -3.19 6.76
CA THR A 152 15.85 -2.69 7.40
C THR A 152 16.05 -1.19 7.23
N GLU A 153 15.22 -0.54 6.41
CA GLU A 153 15.34 0.89 6.12
C GLU A 153 14.98 1.76 7.32
N GLN A 154 15.82 2.76 7.59
CA GLN A 154 15.59 3.71 8.68
C GLN A 154 14.84 4.93 8.17
N ILE A 155 13.52 4.80 8.07
CA ILE A 155 12.64 5.89 7.61
C ILE A 155 12.17 6.69 8.82
N ASN A 156 12.50 7.99 8.82
CA ASN A 156 11.94 8.92 9.79
C ASN A 156 10.59 9.43 9.29
N LEU A 157 9.51 8.78 9.70
CA LEU A 157 8.14 9.16 9.30
C LEU A 157 7.82 10.62 9.65
N ARG A 158 8.39 11.15 10.73
CA ARG A 158 8.16 12.54 11.17
C ARG A 158 8.77 13.57 10.23
N SER A 159 9.85 13.23 9.50
CA SER A 159 10.47 14.16 8.55
C SER A 159 9.76 14.23 7.21
N LEU A 160 8.76 13.37 6.95
CA LEU A 160 8.01 13.39 5.69
C LEU A 160 7.01 14.56 5.60
N ASN A 161 6.76 15.25 6.73
CA ASN A 161 5.80 16.36 6.85
C ASN A 161 4.37 16.01 6.35
N VAL A 162 3.99 14.74 6.42
CA VAL A 162 2.65 14.26 6.06
C VAL A 162 1.86 14.03 7.35
N ALA A 163 0.85 14.86 7.57
CA ALA A 163 0.03 14.79 8.79
C ALA A 163 -0.98 13.62 8.79
N THR A 164 -1.45 13.20 7.61
CA THR A 164 -2.45 12.11 7.47
C THR A 164 -2.27 11.36 6.15
N GLY A 165 -2.75 10.12 6.09
CA GLY A 165 -2.76 9.33 4.84
C GLY A 165 -1.45 8.64 4.50
N LEU A 166 -0.55 8.43 5.47
CA LEU A 166 0.56 7.50 5.32
C LEU A 166 0.10 6.08 5.64
N VAL A 167 0.35 5.16 4.71
CA VAL A 167 -0.06 3.76 4.78
C VAL A 167 1.09 2.90 4.29
N LEU A 168 1.34 1.78 4.96
CA LEU A 168 2.26 0.77 4.46
C LEU A 168 1.43 -0.25 3.68
N PHE A 169 1.77 -0.53 2.43
CA PHE A 169 1.08 -1.57 1.66
C PHE A 169 2.00 -2.74 1.42
N VAL A 170 1.46 -3.94 1.65
CA VAL A 170 1.92 -5.12 0.92
C VAL A 170 1.20 -5.09 -0.43
N VAL A 171 1.96 -5.18 -1.51
CA VAL A 171 1.41 -5.21 -2.87
C VAL A 171 1.47 -6.65 -3.36
N GLY A 172 0.31 -7.21 -3.68
CA GLY A 172 0.15 -8.53 -4.28
C GLY A 172 0.07 -8.48 -5.80
N VAL A 173 -0.03 -9.65 -6.42
CA VAL A 173 -0.24 -9.77 -7.87
C VAL A 173 -1.70 -9.50 -8.18
N ASN A 174 -1.97 -8.60 -9.13
CA ASN A 174 -3.29 -8.54 -9.77
C ASN A 174 -3.38 -9.73 -10.73
N CYS A 175 -3.94 -10.86 -10.30
CA CYS A 175 -4.19 -11.98 -11.21
C CYS A 175 -5.37 -11.63 -12.12
N ASP A 176 -5.10 -11.50 -13.42
CA ASP A 176 -6.12 -11.47 -14.48
C ASP A 176 -6.92 -12.79 -14.57
#